data_AF-A0A4U0H747-F1
#
_entry.id   AF-A0A4U0H747-F1
#
_cell.length_a   1.000
_cell.length_b   1.000
_cell.length_c   1.000
_cell.angle_alpha   90.00
_cell.angle_beta   90.00
_cell.angle_gamma   90.00
#
_symmetry.space_group_name_H-M   'P 1'
#
loop_
_entity.id
_entity.type
_entity.pdbx_description
1 polymer ?
#
loop_
_entity_poly.entity_id
_entity_poly.type
_entity_poly.pdbx_seq_one_letter_code
_entity_poly.pdbx_strand_id
1 'polypeptide(L)'
;MTAADGSNTVPARRLPGTAWGRRALAALYLLPVFALLVAGCAAGPQQLPAEIACTTQYRPDAGSSAGEEAAQLVLPRLDGMAAARQELSTGTFRLSGSYIGEAPDGRAVSLAISNAEGKMLASMLYQLEDGSSLASRFVGGHGFTGLHYVWDGEAELQLYCTAGE
;
A
#
# COMPACT_ATOMS: atom_id res chain seq x y z
N MET A 1 -37.18 -12.53 -67.47
CA MET A 1 -37.25 -13.99 -67.69
C MET A 1 -37.79 -14.65 -66.44
N THR A 2 -39.10 -14.96 -66.48
CA THR A 2 -39.73 -16.22 -66.06
C THR A 2 -39.06 -17.10 -64.98
N ALA A 3 -39.69 -17.09 -63.79
CA ALA A 3 -40.38 -18.20 -63.10
C ALA A 3 -39.79 -19.63 -63.02
N ALA A 4 -39.75 -20.15 -61.78
CA ALA A 4 -40.26 -21.46 -61.29
C ALA A 4 -39.65 -21.68 -59.88
N ASP A 5 -40.36 -21.57 -58.76
CA ASP A 5 -41.42 -22.43 -58.20
C ASP A 5 -41.01 -23.89 -57.96
N GLY A 6 -41.27 -24.40 -56.75
CA GLY A 6 -40.83 -25.73 -56.32
C GLY A 6 -40.91 -26.00 -54.81
N SER A 7 -42.12 -25.94 -54.27
CA SER A 7 -42.49 -26.46 -52.94
C SER A 7 -42.14 -27.95 -52.77
N ASN A 8 -41.58 -28.33 -51.61
CA ASN A 8 -41.63 -29.74 -51.17
C ASN A 8 -41.92 -29.84 -49.67
N THR A 9 -43.15 -30.22 -49.37
CA THR A 9 -43.67 -30.71 -48.09
C THR A 9 -43.03 -32.05 -47.70
N VAL A 10 -42.59 -32.18 -46.46
CA VAL A 10 -42.18 -33.45 -45.85
C VAL A 10 -43.13 -33.80 -44.68
N PRO A 11 -43.61 -35.05 -44.57
CA PRO A 11 -44.81 -35.38 -43.81
C PRO A 11 -44.56 -35.65 -42.32
N ALA A 12 -45.63 -35.46 -41.55
CA ALA A 12 -45.74 -35.87 -40.16
C ALA A 12 -45.67 -37.41 -40.02
N ARG A 13 -44.75 -37.88 -39.16
CA ARG A 13 -44.79 -39.23 -38.59
C ARG A 13 -45.21 -39.16 -37.13
N ARG A 14 -46.43 -39.62 -36.84
CA ARG A 14 -46.80 -40.15 -35.52
C ARG A 14 -46.40 -41.62 -35.50
N LEU A 15 -45.79 -42.08 -34.41
CA LEU A 15 -45.88 -43.47 -33.98
C LEU A 15 -45.90 -43.55 -32.44
N PRO A 16 -46.45 -44.65 -31.90
CA PRO A 16 -47.19 -44.71 -30.65
C PRO A 16 -46.38 -45.32 -29.52
N GLY A 17 -47.00 -45.45 -28.35
CA GLY A 17 -46.69 -46.55 -27.44
C GLY A 17 -46.36 -46.13 -26.02
N THR A 18 -47.41 -46.05 -25.21
CA THR A 18 -47.37 -46.27 -23.76
C THR A 18 -46.67 -47.59 -23.41
N ALA A 19 -45.66 -47.52 -22.56
CA ALA A 19 -45.21 -48.67 -21.76
C ALA A 19 -44.94 -48.19 -20.33
N TRP A 20 -45.87 -48.55 -19.44
CA TRP A 20 -45.67 -48.55 -18.00
C TRP A 20 -44.51 -49.48 -17.65
N GLY A 21 -43.51 -48.95 -16.95
CA GLY A 21 -42.39 -49.72 -16.41
C GLY A 21 -41.96 -49.13 -15.08
N ARG A 22 -42.58 -49.62 -14.01
CA ARG A 22 -42.26 -49.31 -12.62
C ARG A 22 -40.77 -49.54 -12.36
N ARG A 23 -40.01 -48.46 -12.13
CA ARG A 23 -38.83 -48.48 -11.27
C ARG A 23 -38.87 -47.25 -10.39
N ALA A 24 -39.52 -47.47 -9.25
CA ALA A 24 -39.41 -46.60 -8.11
C ALA A 24 -37.98 -46.66 -7.55
N LEU A 25 -37.63 -45.54 -6.92
CA LEU A 25 -36.66 -45.37 -5.83
C LEU A 25 -35.19 -45.13 -6.20
N ALA A 26 -34.69 -44.08 -5.56
CA ALA A 26 -33.31 -43.76 -5.23
C ALA A 26 -32.53 -42.91 -6.24
N ALA A 27 -32.86 -41.61 -6.29
CA ALA A 27 -31.84 -40.56 -6.44
C ALA A 27 -32.24 -39.36 -5.58
N LEU A 28 -32.38 -39.62 -4.28
CA LEU A 28 -32.47 -38.59 -3.25
C LEU A 28 -31.03 -38.13 -2.93
N TYR A 29 -30.80 -36.82 -3.02
CA TYR A 29 -29.69 -36.05 -2.45
C TYR A 29 -28.28 -36.28 -3.01
N LEU A 30 -27.93 -35.52 -4.05
CA LEU A 30 -26.54 -35.10 -4.30
C LEU A 30 -26.48 -33.56 -4.37
N LEU A 31 -26.21 -32.99 -3.19
CA LEU A 31 -25.43 -31.77 -2.92
C LEU A 31 -25.84 -30.44 -3.59
N PRO A 32 -26.59 -29.55 -2.91
CA PRO A 32 -26.37 -28.12 -3.03
C PRO A 32 -25.34 -27.70 -1.96
N VAL A 33 -24.07 -28.08 -2.13
CA VAL A 33 -22.97 -27.59 -1.27
C VAL A 33 -21.94 -26.90 -2.15
N PHE A 34 -22.35 -25.80 -2.78
CA PHE A 34 -21.43 -24.94 -3.54
C PHE A 34 -21.82 -23.47 -3.40
N ALA A 35 -22.13 -23.04 -2.18
CA ALA A 35 -22.50 -21.65 -1.87
C ALA A 35 -21.76 -21.10 -0.63
N LEU A 36 -20.55 -21.59 -0.33
CA LEU A 36 -19.83 -21.24 0.91
C LEU A 36 -18.33 -20.97 0.72
N LEU A 37 -17.90 -20.50 -0.45
CA LEU A 37 -16.48 -20.17 -0.71
C LEU A 37 -16.26 -18.81 -1.40
N VAL A 38 -17.12 -17.84 -1.17
CA VAL A 38 -16.81 -16.42 -1.44
C VAL A 38 -16.88 -15.64 -0.13
N ALA A 39 -16.23 -16.14 0.92
CA ALA A 39 -15.74 -15.26 1.97
C ALA A 39 -14.53 -14.53 1.38
N GLY A 40 -14.81 -13.50 0.58
CA GLY A 40 -13.78 -12.59 0.10
C GLY A 40 -13.03 -12.06 1.32
N CYS A 41 -11.70 -12.18 1.29
CA CYS A 41 -10.82 -11.43 2.16
C CYS A 41 -11.04 -9.94 1.90
N ALA A 42 -12.07 -9.34 2.51
CA ALA A 42 -12.10 -7.92 2.72
C ALA A 42 -11.02 -7.66 3.77
N ALA A 43 -9.80 -7.35 3.32
CA ALA A 43 -8.84 -6.69 4.18
C ALA A 43 -9.55 -5.44 4.72
N GLY A 44 -9.79 -5.39 6.04
CA GLY A 44 -10.42 -4.24 6.67
C GLY A 44 -9.65 -2.96 6.37
N PRO A 45 -10.25 -1.77 6.57
CA PRO A 45 -9.55 -0.51 6.39
C PRO A 45 -8.26 -0.54 7.21
N GLN A 46 -7.11 -0.50 6.54
CA GLN A 46 -5.84 -0.44 7.23
C GLN A 46 -5.72 0.93 7.89
N GLN A 47 -5.66 0.92 9.22
CA GLN A 47 -5.44 2.12 10.00
C GLN A 47 -4.00 2.57 9.76
N LEU A 48 -3.82 3.69 9.07
CA LEU A 48 -2.51 4.36 8.96
C LEU A 48 -2.18 5.06 10.28
N PRO A 49 -0.89 5.28 10.60
CA PRO A 49 -0.51 5.98 11.82
C PRO A 49 -0.99 7.43 11.76
N ALA A 50 -1.36 7.99 12.92
CA ALA A 50 -1.80 9.38 13.01
C ALA A 50 -0.64 10.35 12.77
N GLU A 51 0.59 9.92 13.02
CA GLU A 51 1.78 10.71 12.75
C GLU A 51 3.01 9.84 12.49
N ILE A 52 4.01 10.44 11.83
CA ILE A 52 5.38 9.93 11.82
C ILE A 52 6.27 10.90 12.60
N ALA A 53 6.98 10.40 13.61
CA ALA A 53 7.99 11.16 14.35
C ALA A 53 9.39 10.74 13.88
N CYS A 54 10.17 11.71 13.41
CA CYS A 54 11.53 11.53 12.92
C CYS A 54 12.52 12.25 13.84
N THR A 55 13.35 11.48 14.53
CA THR A 55 14.37 12.00 15.45
C THR A 55 15.72 12.03 14.76
N THR A 56 16.43 13.14 14.92
CA THR A 56 17.77 13.35 14.38
C THR A 56 18.80 13.52 15.49
N GLN A 57 20.02 13.05 15.26
CA GLN A 57 21.19 13.38 16.03
C GLN A 57 22.32 13.81 15.07
N TYR A 58 22.59 15.11 15.05
CA TYR A 58 23.68 15.70 14.28
C TYR A 58 24.97 15.73 15.12
N ARG A 59 26.09 15.41 14.49
CA ARG A 59 27.44 15.46 15.04
C ARG A 59 28.33 16.21 14.04
N PRO A 60 28.96 17.33 14.41
CA PRO A 60 29.89 18.04 13.52
C PRO A 60 31.13 17.22 13.14
N ASP A 61 31.51 16.28 14.00
CA ASP A 61 32.63 15.35 13.83
C ASP A 61 32.15 13.92 14.14
N ALA A 62 32.20 13.04 13.14
CA ALA A 62 31.68 11.69 13.23
C ALA A 62 32.37 10.89 14.34
N GLY A 63 31.58 10.29 15.24
CA GLY A 63 32.09 9.57 16.41
C GLY A 63 32.39 10.44 17.63
N SER A 64 32.23 11.77 17.54
CA SER A 64 32.33 12.70 18.67
C SER A 64 30.94 13.17 19.14
N SER A 65 30.80 13.48 20.43
CA SER A 65 29.62 14.15 20.99
C SER A 65 29.81 15.65 21.20
N ALA A 66 30.99 16.20 20.90
CA ALA A 66 31.25 17.62 21.00
C ALA A 66 30.40 18.38 19.97
N GLY A 67 29.54 19.28 20.45
CA GLY A 67 28.65 20.07 19.59
C GLY A 67 27.52 19.25 18.96
N GLU A 68 27.15 18.10 19.55
CA GLU A 68 26.00 17.33 19.05
C GLU A 68 24.68 18.09 19.22
N GLU A 69 23.79 17.95 18.25
CA GLU A 69 22.45 18.55 18.26
C GLU A 69 21.40 17.46 18.02
N ALA A 70 20.44 17.35 18.94
CA ALA A 70 19.30 16.45 18.78
C ALA A 70 18.03 17.28 18.48
N ALA A 71 17.21 16.78 17.57
CA ALA A 71 15.98 17.43 17.18
C ALA A 71 14.97 16.40 16.68
N GLN A 72 13.70 16.81 16.56
CA GLN A 72 12.63 15.93 16.10
C GLN A 72 11.70 16.69 15.16
N LEU A 73 11.35 16.04 14.06
CA LEU A 73 10.30 16.47 13.14
C LEU A 73 9.10 15.55 13.32
N VAL A 74 7.92 16.13 13.53
CA VAL A 74 6.65 15.39 13.57
C VAL A 74 5.86 15.69 12.30
N LEU A 75 5.45 14.63 11.61
CA LEU A 75 4.61 14.68 10.43
C LEU A 75 3.20 14.21 10.83
N PRO A 76 2.26 15.12 11.11
CA PRO A 76 0.89 14.72 11.37
C PRO A 76 0.25 14.22 10.06
N ARG A 77 -0.50 13.12 10.15
CA ARG A 77 -1.41 12.69 9.10
C ARG A 77 -2.61 13.64 9.12
N LEU A 78 -2.88 14.29 8.01
CA LEU A 78 -4.04 15.15 7.84
C LEU A 78 -5.10 14.39 7.03
N ASP A 79 -6.35 14.51 7.46
CA ASP A 79 -7.49 14.01 6.68
C ASP A 79 -7.84 15.02 5.56
N GLY A 80 -8.17 14.51 4.37
CA GLY A 80 -8.45 15.29 3.16
C GLY A 80 -7.25 15.56 2.24
N MET A 81 -7.46 16.33 1.16
CA MET A 81 -6.44 16.59 0.12
C MET A 81 -5.24 17.46 0.56
N ALA A 82 -5.16 17.81 1.84
CA ALA A 82 -4.15 18.72 2.36
C ALA A 82 -2.90 17.95 2.80
N ALA A 83 -2.00 17.66 1.85
CA ALA A 83 -0.64 17.25 2.19
C ALA A 83 0.17 18.49 2.64
N ALA A 84 0.33 18.67 3.95
CA ALA A 84 1.18 19.74 4.48
C ALA A 84 2.63 19.26 4.61
N ARG A 85 3.56 19.91 3.91
CA ARG A 85 5.00 19.74 4.14
C ARG A 85 5.36 20.34 5.49
N GLN A 86 6.00 19.54 6.33
CA GLN A 86 6.62 20.01 7.56
C GLN A 86 8.12 20.15 7.35
N GLU A 87 8.73 21.05 8.11
CA GLU A 87 10.16 21.30 8.07
C GLU A 87 10.69 21.56 9.47
N LEU A 88 11.81 20.92 9.77
CA LEU A 88 12.70 21.19 10.88
C LEU A 88 13.96 21.83 10.28
N SER A 89 14.20 23.10 10.60
CA SER A 89 15.43 23.79 10.21
C SER A 89 16.27 24.03 11.45
N THR A 90 17.49 23.50 11.46
CA THR A 90 18.54 23.91 12.38
C THR A 90 19.45 24.92 11.67
N GLY A 91 20.42 25.50 12.39
CA GLY A 91 21.47 26.31 11.76
C GLY A 91 22.43 25.48 10.90
N THR A 92 22.34 24.16 10.93
CA THR A 92 23.30 23.19 10.34
C THR A 92 22.67 22.36 9.21
N PHE A 93 21.41 21.96 9.36
CA PHE A 93 20.68 21.15 8.38
C PHE A 93 19.19 21.53 8.34
N ARG A 94 18.51 21.02 7.31
CA ARG A 94 17.06 21.06 7.21
C ARG A 94 16.56 19.65 6.95
N LEU A 95 15.62 19.19 7.76
CA LEU A 95 14.85 17.98 7.52
C LEU A 95 13.43 18.40 7.17
N SER A 96 12.91 17.91 6.06
CA SER A 96 11.55 18.21 5.65
C SER A 96 10.85 16.93 5.21
N GLY A 97 9.53 16.90 5.35
CA GLY A 97 8.77 15.72 4.99
C GLY A 97 7.28 15.96 4.86
N SER A 98 6.62 15.02 4.22
CA SER A 98 5.17 15.00 4.07
C SER A 98 4.69 13.58 3.78
N TYR A 99 3.44 13.31 4.12
CA TYR A 99 2.69 12.23 3.49
C TYR A 99 2.52 12.53 1.99
N ILE A 100 2.56 11.49 1.17
CA ILE A 100 2.32 11.53 -0.28
C ILE A 100 1.09 10.71 -0.59
N GLY A 101 0.20 11.28 -1.41
CA GLY A 101 -1.07 10.68 -1.81
C GLY A 101 -2.26 11.44 -1.24
N GLU A 102 -3.45 11.15 -1.76
CA GLU A 102 -4.70 11.67 -1.21
C GLU A 102 -5.00 10.99 0.12
N ALA A 103 -5.42 11.75 1.13
CA ALA A 103 -5.91 11.13 2.36
C ALA A 103 -7.27 10.43 2.11
N PRO A 104 -7.57 9.34 2.83
CA PRO A 104 -6.75 8.71 3.87
C PRO A 104 -5.68 7.76 3.31
N ASP A 105 -5.60 7.61 1.99
CA ASP A 105 -4.72 6.68 1.27
C ASP A 105 -3.26 7.15 1.17
N GLY A 106 -2.84 8.19 1.91
CA GLY A 106 -1.47 8.71 1.99
C GLY A 106 -0.49 7.68 2.56
N ARG A 107 -0.21 6.63 1.78
CA ARG A 107 0.52 5.43 2.19
C ARG A 107 2.01 5.54 1.98
N ALA A 108 2.50 6.72 1.64
CA ALA A 108 3.92 6.97 1.54
C ALA A 108 4.29 8.24 2.29
N VAL A 109 5.51 8.26 2.82
CA VAL A 109 6.09 9.41 3.48
C VAL A 109 7.40 9.72 2.79
N SER A 110 7.52 10.93 2.27
CA SER A 110 8.79 11.42 1.73
C SER A 110 9.49 12.29 2.76
N LEU A 111 10.79 12.06 2.93
CA LEU A 111 11.69 12.91 3.67
C LEU A 111 12.79 13.43 2.74
N ALA A 112 13.24 14.65 2.99
CA ALA A 112 14.38 15.26 2.34
C ALA A 112 15.25 15.96 3.38
N ILE A 113 16.56 15.76 3.28
CA ILE A 113 17.57 16.37 4.12
C ILE A 113 18.46 17.25 3.26
N SER A 114 18.63 18.50 3.63
CA SER A 114 19.65 19.39 3.06
C SER A 114 20.54 19.97 4.14
N ASN A 115 21.72 20.46 3.77
CA ASN A 115 22.54 21.26 4.68
C ASN A 115 22.03 22.71 4.78
N ALA A 116 22.70 23.54 5.57
CA ALA A 116 22.35 24.95 5.78
C ALA A 116 22.38 25.79 4.49
N GLU A 117 23.25 25.45 3.53
CA GLU A 117 23.35 26.11 2.22
C GLU A 117 22.26 25.64 1.23
N GLY A 118 21.44 24.67 1.61
CA GLY A 118 20.36 24.13 0.78
C GLY A 118 20.80 23.03 -0.19
N LYS A 119 22.04 22.52 -0.09
CA LYS A 119 22.49 21.34 -0.84
C LYS A 119 21.75 20.11 -0.31
N MET A 120 21.04 19.41 -1.18
CA MET A 120 20.38 18.14 -0.84
C MET A 120 21.44 17.09 -0.49
N LEU A 121 21.32 16.50 0.70
CA LEU A 121 22.19 15.44 1.20
C LEU A 121 21.57 14.06 1.02
N ALA A 122 20.26 13.93 1.31
CA ALA A 122 19.55 12.68 1.20
C ALA A 122 18.05 12.88 0.94
N SER A 123 17.43 11.89 0.30
CA SER A 123 15.98 11.80 0.12
C SER A 123 15.54 10.36 0.38
N MET A 124 14.45 10.20 1.12
CA MET A 124 13.91 8.91 1.54
C MET A 124 12.42 8.86 1.22
N LEU A 125 11.95 7.68 0.82
CA LEU A 125 10.55 7.39 0.62
C LEU A 125 10.21 6.11 1.39
N TYR A 126 9.37 6.25 2.42
CA TYR A 126 8.82 5.11 3.16
C TYR A 126 7.45 4.76 2.61
N GLN A 127 7.15 3.47 2.56
CA GLN A 127 5.83 2.96 2.17
C GLN A 127 5.18 2.28 3.39
N LEU A 128 3.92 2.61 3.64
CA LEU A 128 3.11 2.11 4.75
C LEU A 128 2.28 0.93 4.24
N GLU A 129 2.86 -0.27 4.22
CA GLU A 129 2.26 -1.49 3.64
C GLU A 129 1.21 -2.16 4.53
N ASP A 130 1.37 -2.08 5.85
CA ASP A 130 0.48 -2.71 6.84
C ASP A 130 -0.24 -1.71 7.75
N GLY A 131 -0.02 -0.40 7.51
CA GLY A 131 -0.57 0.69 8.30
C GLY A 131 0.09 0.90 9.68
N SER A 132 1.05 0.06 10.06
CA SER A 132 1.67 0.12 11.40
C SER A 132 3.18 0.33 11.38
N SER A 133 3.86 0.10 10.26
CA SER A 133 5.32 0.25 10.16
C SER A 133 5.79 1.01 8.92
N LEU A 134 6.86 1.80 9.08
CA LEU A 134 7.57 2.47 7.98
C LEU A 134 8.41 1.46 7.21
N ALA A 135 7.81 0.69 6.32
CA ALA A 135 8.57 -0.28 5.53
C ALA A 135 9.30 0.40 4.35
N SER A 136 10.61 0.20 4.25
CA SER A 136 11.37 0.42 3.01
C SER A 136 11.61 -0.93 2.32
N ARG A 137 10.56 -1.60 1.84
CA ARG A 137 10.73 -2.88 1.15
C ARG A 137 11.19 -2.66 -0.28
N PHE A 138 12.48 -2.88 -0.51
CA PHE A 138 12.98 -3.25 -1.83
C PHE A 138 12.66 -4.72 -2.09
N VAL A 139 12.45 -5.10 -3.35
CA VAL A 139 12.20 -6.50 -3.77
C VAL A 139 13.32 -7.39 -3.22
N GLY A 140 13.03 -8.19 -2.19
CA GLY A 140 14.03 -8.95 -1.42
C GLY A 140 13.70 -9.19 0.06
N GLY A 141 12.66 -8.56 0.62
CA GLY A 141 12.12 -8.94 1.95
C GLY A 141 12.83 -8.34 3.17
N HIS A 142 13.90 -7.56 2.98
CA HIS A 142 14.57 -6.82 4.05
C HIS A 142 14.02 -5.38 4.12
N GLY A 143 12.86 -5.20 4.76
CA GLY A 143 12.36 -3.85 5.06
C GLY A 143 13.20 -3.23 6.18
N PHE A 144 14.02 -2.23 5.88
CA PHE A 144 14.86 -1.56 6.85
C PHE A 144 14.17 -0.27 7.33
N THR A 145 13.50 -0.31 8.48
CA THR A 145 12.95 0.87 9.15
C THR A 145 14.04 1.63 9.94
N GLY A 146 15.31 1.47 9.56
CA GLY A 146 16.44 1.61 10.46
C GLY A 146 17.05 3.00 10.51
N LEU A 147 18.02 3.13 11.40
CA LEU A 147 18.83 4.32 11.59
C LEU A 147 19.56 4.65 10.28
N HIS A 148 19.24 5.80 9.70
CA HIS A 148 19.92 6.38 8.55
C HIS A 148 21.09 7.21 9.03
N TYR A 149 22.19 7.13 8.30
CA TYR A 149 23.37 7.96 8.50
C TYR A 149 23.58 8.78 7.23
N VAL A 150 23.68 10.09 7.39
CA VAL A 150 23.86 11.05 6.29
C VAL A 150 25.06 11.91 6.61
N TRP A 151 26.02 11.98 5.69
CA TRP A 151 27.27 12.71 5.91
C TRP A 151 27.35 13.98 5.05
N ASP A 152 27.97 15.02 5.59
CA ASP A 152 28.38 16.23 4.85
C ASP A 152 29.77 16.67 5.35
N GLY A 153 30.82 16.23 4.66
CA GLY A 153 32.19 16.35 5.15
C GLY A 153 32.44 15.40 6.33
N GLU A 154 33.04 15.92 7.41
CA GLU A 154 33.27 15.20 8.68
C GLU A 154 32.00 15.07 9.53
N ALA A 155 30.95 15.84 9.20
CA ALA A 155 29.72 15.83 9.95
C ALA A 155 28.85 14.62 9.60
N GLU A 156 28.16 14.10 10.61
CA GLU A 156 27.23 12.99 10.53
C GLU A 156 25.86 13.39 11.09
N LEU A 157 24.81 13.10 10.35
CA LEU A 157 23.43 13.17 10.81
C LEU A 157 22.86 11.76 10.88
N GLN A 158 22.52 11.32 12.09
CA GLN A 158 21.75 10.11 12.30
C GLN A 158 20.26 10.47 12.30
N LEU A 159 19.44 9.70 11.57
CA LEU A 159 17.99 9.89 11.48
C LEU A 159 17.30 8.56 11.70
N TYR A 160 16.33 8.52 12.61
CA TYR A 160 15.40 7.39 12.72
C TYR A 160 13.97 7.93 12.77
N CYS A 161 13.03 7.21 12.17
CA CYS A 161 11.62 7.57 12.21
C CYS A 161 10.77 6.42 12.76
N THR A 162 9.71 6.78 13.49
CA THR A 162 8.72 5.86 14.03
C THR A 162 7.32 6.31 13.69
N ALA A 163 6.43 5.32 13.50
CA ALA A 163 5.00 5.55 13.47
C ALA A 163 4.49 5.81 14.90
N GLY A 164 3.70 6.88 15.08
CA GLY A 164 3.01 7.23 16.31
C GLY A 164 1.50 6.95 16.22
N GLU A 165 0.85 6.90 17.38
CA GLU A 165 -0.62 6.79 17.52
C GLU A 165 -1.31 8.16 17.61
#